data_AF-A0A699Q620-F1
#
_entry.id   AF-A0A699Q620-F1
#
_cell.length_a   1.000
_cell.length_b   1.000
_cell.length_c   1.000
_cell.angle_alpha   90.00
_cell.angle_beta   90.00
_cell.angle_gamma   90.00
#
_symmetry.space_group_name_H-M   'P 1'
#
loop_
_entity.id
_entity.type
_entity.pdbx_description
1 polymer ?
#
loop_
_entity_poly.entity_id
_entity_poly.type
_entity_poly.pdbx_seq_one_letter_code
_entity_poly.pdbx_strand_id
1 'polypeptide(L)'
;MHVGELRKISDGMRNDVRTALHDIVKGIRMEYLPKRKWSGLDKQRARVMVQDINNQLYERRFVQNLEKFIGGREYGNDLRLLERKI
;
A
#
# COMPACT_ATOMS: atom_id res chain seq x y z
N MET A 1 -13.91 10.19 21.87
CA MET A 1 -13.13 9.00 22.27
C MET A 1 -13.25 7.81 21.30
N HIS A 2 -14.33 7.67 20.53
CA HIS A 2 -14.58 6.51 19.65
C HIS A 2 -13.66 6.33 18.42
N VAL A 3 -13.09 7.39 17.84
CA VAL A 3 -12.29 7.29 16.60
C VAL A 3 -10.97 6.53 16.80
N GLY A 4 -10.36 6.63 17.99
CA GLY A 4 -9.10 5.94 18.30
C GLY A 4 -9.24 4.43 18.47
N GLU A 5 -10.37 3.98 19.01
CA GLU A 5 -10.69 2.56 19.24
C GLU A 5 -11.08 1.89 17.92
N LEU A 6 -11.91 2.54 17.12
CA LEU A 6 -12.23 2.09 15.76
C LEU A 6 -10.97 2.01 14.88
N ARG A 7 -10.02 2.94 15.04
CA ARG A 7 -8.74 2.90 14.33
C ARG A 7 -7.89 1.70 14.76
N LYS A 8 -7.80 1.41 16.07
CA LYS A 8 -7.08 0.22 16.57
C LYS A 8 -7.68 -1.09 16.07
N ILE A 9 -9.02 -1.19 16.03
CA ILE A 9 -9.72 -2.37 15.49
C ILE A 9 -9.45 -2.53 14.00
N SER A 10 -9.52 -1.42 13.25
CA SER A 10 -9.23 -1.41 11.81
C SER A 10 -7.78 -1.79 11.50
N ASP A 11 -6.82 -1.25 12.26
CA ASP A 11 -5.40 -1.57 12.08
C ASP A 11 -5.10 -3.02 12.46
N GLY A 12 -5.69 -3.55 13.54
CA GLY A 12 -5.56 -4.95 13.95
C GLY A 12 -6.10 -5.91 12.89
N MET A 13 -7.36 -5.69 12.46
CA MET A 13 -7.98 -6.48 11.41
C MET A 13 -7.21 -6.40 10.08
N ARG A 14 -6.69 -5.22 9.73
CA ARG A 14 -5.85 -5.03 8.55
C ARG A 14 -4.56 -5.83 8.64
N ASN A 15 -3.96 -5.93 9.82
CA ASN A 15 -2.73 -6.69 10.02
C ASN A 15 -3.01 -8.20 9.93
N ASP A 16 -4.13 -8.67 10.51
CA ASP A 16 -4.55 -10.07 10.44
C ASP A 16 -4.86 -10.50 9.00
N VAL A 17 -5.58 -9.66 8.24
CA VAL A 17 -5.82 -9.88 6.81
C VAL A 17 -4.50 -9.91 6.04
N ARG A 18 -3.55 -9.03 6.34
CA ARG A 18 -2.24 -9.00 5.69
C ARG A 18 -1.42 -10.24 5.99
N THR A 19 -1.48 -10.75 7.22
CA THR A 19 -0.83 -12.00 7.64
C THR A 19 -1.46 -13.20 6.93
N ALA A 20 -2.79 -13.31 6.91
CA ALA A 20 -3.49 -14.37 6.20
C ALA A 20 -3.18 -14.37 4.70
N LEU A 21 -3.15 -13.18 4.07
CA LEU A 21 -2.78 -13.05 2.66
C LEU A 21 -1.33 -13.48 2.42
N HIS A 22 -0.42 -13.11 3.31
CA HIS A 22 0.98 -13.50 3.24
C HIS A 22 1.16 -15.02 3.34
N ASP A 23 0.42 -15.67 4.24
CA ASP A 23 0.47 -17.13 4.43
C ASP A 23 -0.14 -17.88 3.24
N ILE A 24 -1.23 -17.37 2.66
CA ILE A 24 -1.81 -17.92 1.42
C ILE A 24 -0.81 -17.77 0.26
N VAL A 25 -0.20 -16.60 0.09
CA VAL A 25 0.83 -16.37 -0.93
C VAL A 25 2.03 -17.28 -0.71
N LYS A 26 2.44 -17.51 0.54
CA LYS A 26 3.51 -18.44 0.90
C LYS A 26 3.12 -19.88 0.57
N GLY A 27 1.88 -20.29 0.83
CA GLY A 27 1.33 -21.60 0.46
C GLY A 27 1.33 -21.81 -1.05
N ILE A 28 0.76 -20.88 -1.82
CA ILE A 28 0.77 -20.88 -3.29
C ILE A 28 2.22 -20.91 -3.81
N ARG A 29 3.12 -20.16 -3.16
CA ARG A 29 4.54 -20.13 -3.50
C ARG A 29 5.27 -21.43 -3.16
N MET A 30 4.89 -22.16 -2.13
CA MET A 30 5.50 -23.46 -1.80
C MET A 30 4.89 -24.61 -2.61
N GLU A 31 3.65 -24.50 -3.06
CA GLU A 31 2.95 -25.59 -3.73
C GLU A 31 3.13 -25.56 -5.27
N TYR A 32 3.09 -24.38 -5.87
CA TYR A 32 3.19 -24.22 -7.33
C TYR A 32 4.56 -23.74 -7.82
N LEU A 33 5.26 -22.95 -7.02
CA LEU A 33 6.47 -22.22 -7.42
C LEU A 33 7.76 -23.07 -7.39
N PRO A 34 7.97 -24.06 -6.49
CA PRO A 34 9.16 -24.92 -6.59
C PRO A 34 9.07 -25.93 -7.74
N LYS A 35 7.86 -26.26 -8.23
CA LYS A 35 7.67 -27.17 -9.38
C LYS A 35 7.72 -26.47 -10.73
N ARG A 36 7.42 -25.17 -10.79
CA ARG A 36 7.40 -24.41 -12.04
C ARG A 36 8.73 -23.65 -12.19
N LYS A 37 9.61 -24.09 -13.09
CA LYS A 37 10.68 -23.21 -13.59
C LYS A 37 9.99 -22.04 -14.30
N TRP A 38 9.98 -20.87 -13.66
CA TRP A 38 9.40 -19.66 -14.23
C TRP A 38 10.09 -19.35 -15.55
N SER A 39 9.31 -19.32 -16.63
CA SER A 39 9.81 -18.87 -17.92
C SER A 39 10.17 -17.38 -17.84
N GLY A 40 11.01 -16.89 -18.75
CA GLY A 40 11.34 -15.46 -18.81
C GLY A 40 10.09 -14.58 -18.93
N LEU A 41 9.06 -15.05 -19.65
CA LEU A 41 7.78 -14.36 -19.83
C LEU A 41 6.96 -14.29 -18.54
N ASP A 42 6.93 -15.37 -17.74
CA ASP A 42 6.22 -15.38 -16.45
C ASP A 42 6.81 -14.35 -15.49
N LYS A 43 8.14 -14.25 -15.45
CA LYS A 43 8.86 -13.26 -14.62
C LYS A 43 8.56 -11.83 -15.07
N GLN A 44 8.54 -11.59 -16.38
CA GLN A 44 8.24 -10.28 -16.94
C GLN A 44 6.79 -9.87 -16.64
N ARG A 45 5.83 -10.79 -16.80
CA ARG A 45 4.42 -10.54 -16.46
C ARG A 45 4.24 -10.24 -14.98
N ALA A 46 4.89 -11.00 -14.10
CA ALA A 46 4.83 -10.72 -12.66
C ALA A 46 5.46 -9.37 -12.30
N ARG A 47 6.55 -8.96 -12.95
CA ARG A 47 7.15 -7.63 -12.75
C ARG A 47 6.17 -6.52 -13.11
N VAL A 48 5.46 -6.65 -14.24
CA VAL A 48 4.43 -5.69 -14.66
C VAL A 48 3.27 -5.65 -13.66
N MET A 49 2.77 -6.81 -13.21
CA MET A 49 1.69 -6.88 -12.22
C MET A 49 2.06 -6.23 -10.89
N VAL A 50 3.27 -6.48 -10.38
CA VAL A 50 3.77 -5.85 -9.14
C VAL A 50 3.90 -4.33 -9.31
N GLN A 51 4.38 -3.88 -10.48
CA GLN A 51 4.48 -2.46 -10.78
C GLN A 51 3.10 -1.80 -10.83
N ASP A 52 2.12 -2.43 -11.46
CA ASP A 52 0.75 -1.92 -11.55
C ASP A 52 0.08 -1.83 -10.16
N ILE A 53 0.23 -2.87 -9.32
CA ILE A 53 -0.26 -2.85 -7.93
C ILE A 53 0.40 -1.71 -7.14
N ASN A 54 1.72 -1.53 -7.26
CA ASN A 54 2.41 -0.44 -6.59
C ASN A 54 1.91 0.93 -7.08
N ASN A 55 1.64 1.08 -8.38
CA ASN A 55 1.11 2.30 -8.96
C ASN A 55 -0.30 2.60 -8.43
N GLN A 56 -1.18 1.60 -8.41
CA GLN A 56 -2.52 1.73 -7.83
C GLN A 56 -2.49 2.08 -6.34
N LEU A 57 -1.56 1.50 -5.57
CA LEU A 57 -1.38 1.84 -4.16
C LEU A 57 -0.80 3.25 -3.97
N TYR A 58 0.09 3.69 -4.85
CA TYR A 58 0.62 5.05 -4.84
C TYR A 58 -0.48 6.08 -5.12
N GLU A 59 -1.30 5.86 -6.14
CA GLU A 59 -2.45 6.71 -6.46
C GLU A 59 -3.46 6.76 -5.31
N ARG A 60 -3.82 5.62 -4.72
CA ARG A 60 -4.71 5.59 -3.54
C ARG A 60 -4.13 6.34 -2.35
N ARG A 61 -2.82 6.22 -2.11
CA ARG A 61 -2.13 6.94 -1.03
C ARG A 61 -2.03 8.44 -1.33
N PHE A 62 -1.85 8.81 -2.59
CA PHE A 62 -1.81 10.18 -3.06
C PHE A 62 -3.17 10.86 -2.87
N VAL A 63 -4.27 10.23 -3.30
CA VAL A 63 -5.64 10.71 -3.06
C VAL A 63 -5.92 10.84 -1.56
N GLN A 64 -5.59 9.85 -0.74
CA GLN A 64 -5.79 9.94 0.72
C GLN A 64 -4.96 11.06 1.37
N ASN A 65 -3.76 11.33 0.86
CA ASN A 65 -2.94 12.44 1.34
C ASN A 65 -3.51 13.79 0.87
N LEU A 66 -4.07 13.87 -0.34
CA LEU A 66 -4.77 15.05 -0.84
C LEU A 66 -6.08 15.31 -0.09
N GLU A 67 -6.86 14.27 0.22
CA GLU A 67 -8.05 14.38 1.06
C GLU A 67 -7.71 14.85 2.47
N LYS A 68 -6.57 14.40 3.04
CA LYS A 68 -6.06 14.93 4.31
C LYS A 68 -5.59 16.39 4.20
N PHE A 69 -5.04 16.78 3.05
CA PHE A 69 -4.62 18.15 2.77
C PHE A 69 -5.82 19.09 2.65
N ILE A 70 -6.89 18.67 1.97
CA ILE A 70 -8.10 19.46 1.71
C ILE A 70 -9.08 19.41 2.92
N GLY A 71 -9.12 18.28 3.64
CA GLY A 71 -10.10 17.97 4.69
C GLY A 71 -9.85 18.55 6.09
N GLY A 72 -8.92 19.49 6.24
CA GLY A 72 -8.82 20.33 7.44
C GLY A 72 -7.67 20.03 8.39
N ARG A 73 -6.55 20.74 8.18
CA ARG A 73 -5.88 21.53 9.23
C ARG A 73 -5.29 22.78 8.57
N GLU A 74 -5.48 23.92 9.22
CA GLU A 74 -4.97 25.22 8.82
C GLU A 74 -3.46 25.17 8.51
N TYR A 75 -3.11 25.25 7.23
CA TYR A 75 -1.74 25.41 6.75
C TYR A 75 -1.30 26.89 6.82
N GLY A 76 -1.52 27.54 7.96
CA GLY A 76 -1.09 28.92 8.17
C GLY A 76 0.44 29.09 8.24
N ASN A 77 1.21 28.01 8.43
CA ASN A 77 2.66 28.09 8.69
C ASN A 77 3.57 27.25 7.79
N ASP A 78 3.05 26.31 6.98
CA ASP A 78 3.89 25.36 6.22
C ASP A 78 4.20 25.81 4.78
N LEU A 79 3.61 26.90 4.30
CA LEU A 79 3.97 27.51 3.02
C LEU A 79 5.43 28.02 2.97
N ARG A 80 6.07 28.17 4.14
CA ARG A 80 7.50 28.55 4.25
C ARG A 80 8.47 27.42 3.90
N LEU A 81 8.02 26.16 3.86
CA LEU A 81 8.87 25.02 3.46
C LEU A 81 8.94 24.83 1.93
N LEU A 82 8.00 25.40 1.19
CA LEU A 82 7.99 25.43 -0.28
C LEU A 82 8.87 26.54 -0.87
N GLU A 83 9.30 27.51 -0.06
CA GLU A 83 10.11 28.66 -0.50
C GLU A 83 11.63 28.41 -0.46
N ARG A 84 12.07 27.15 -0.42
CA ARG A 84 13.49 26.78 -0.45
C ARG A 84 13.82 25.75 -1.52
N LYS A 85 13.35 26.02 -2.73
CA LYS A 85 13.83 25.39 -3.96
C LYS A 85 13.54 26.28 -5.17
N ILE A 86 14.17 27.45 -5.17
CA ILE A 86 14.57 28.19 -6.38
C ILE A 86 16.06 28.51 -6.17
#